data_AF-C7PXM4-F1
#
_entry.id   AF-C7PXM4-F1
#
_cell.length_a   1.000
_cell.length_b   1.000
_cell.length_c   1.000
_cell.angle_alpha   90.00
_cell.angle_beta   90.00
_cell.angle_gamma   90.00
#
_symmetry.space_group_name_H-M   'P 1'
#
loop_
_entity.id
_entity.type
_entity.pdbx_description
1 polymer ?
#
loop_
_entity_poly.entity_id
_entity_poly.type
_entity_poly.pdbx_seq_one_letter_code
_entity_poly.pdbx_strand_id
1 'polypeptide(L)'
;MAGKATIRINGRHSPMAWLLYMTKLTVEIDGTPQPGSWGDRVISVPPGRHDVKIYFKYLTKSRCCEAGATVDAAEGSTIAMEYRTPMMMTAPGRLTVLG
;
A
#
# COMPACT_ATOMS: atom_id res chain seq x y z
N MET A 1 -7.90 -23.60 13.77
CA MET A 1 -6.81 -22.68 13.39
C MET A 1 -7.48 -21.58 12.59
N ALA A 2 -7.36 -20.30 12.97
CA ALA A 2 -7.87 -19.23 12.10
C ALA A 2 -6.99 -19.22 10.85
N GLY A 3 -7.57 -19.49 9.67
CA GLY A 3 -6.77 -19.41 8.45
C GLY A 3 -6.29 -17.98 8.22
N LYS A 4 -5.29 -17.84 7.36
CA LYS A 4 -4.68 -16.55 7.05
C LYS A 4 -5.13 -16.12 5.67
N ALA A 5 -5.32 -14.82 5.48
CA ALA A 5 -5.39 -14.21 4.17
C ALA A 5 -4.15 -13.36 3.94
N THR A 6 -3.92 -12.98 2.69
CA THR A 6 -2.71 -12.25 2.29
C THR A 6 -3.08 -11.03 1.47
N ILE A 7 -2.50 -9.87 1.81
CA ILE A 7 -2.57 -8.67 0.99
C ILE A 7 -1.19 -8.48 0.37
N ARG A 8 -1.13 -8.57 -0.96
CA ARG A 8 0.08 -8.33 -1.75
C ARG A 8 0.00 -6.94 -2.36
N ILE A 9 0.97 -6.08 -2.07
CA ILE A 9 1.03 -4.71 -2.55
C ILE A 9 2.24 -4.55 -3.46
N ASN A 10 2.02 -4.05 -4.68
CA ASN A 10 3.08 -3.62 -5.58
C ASN A 10 3.13 -2.10 -5.63
N GLY A 11 4.13 -1.51 -4.97
CA GLY A 11 4.37 -0.07 -4.97
C GLY A 11 5.22 0.36 -6.17
N ARG A 12 4.65 1.15 -7.06
CA ARG A 12 5.32 1.72 -8.23
C ARG A 12 5.39 3.23 -8.16
N HIS A 13 6.52 3.77 -8.59
CA HIS A 13 6.70 5.20 -8.77
C HIS A 13 7.37 5.49 -10.11
N SER A 14 7.29 6.75 -10.56
CA SER A 14 7.97 7.18 -11.78
C SER A 14 9.50 7.09 -11.61
N PRO A 15 10.26 6.61 -12.61
CA PRO A 15 11.73 6.62 -12.58
C PRO A 15 12.32 8.03 -12.40
N MET A 16 11.61 9.07 -12.86
CA MET A 16 12.01 10.47 -12.70
C MET A 16 12.04 10.89 -11.22
N ALA A 17 11.24 10.23 -10.38
CA ALA A 17 11.15 10.49 -8.95
C ALA A 17 12.19 9.66 -8.16
N TRP A 18 13.45 9.72 -8.58
CA TRP A 18 14.53 8.90 -8.01
C TRP A 18 14.72 9.10 -6.50
N LEU A 19 14.41 10.28 -5.96
CA LEU A 19 14.44 10.55 -4.52
C LEU A 19 13.51 9.60 -3.73
N LEU A 20 12.44 9.10 -4.35
CA LEU A 20 11.53 8.15 -3.71
C LEU A 20 12.17 6.79 -3.43
N TYR A 21 13.21 6.39 -4.17
CA TYR A 21 13.97 5.17 -3.87
C TYR A 21 14.59 5.20 -2.46
N MET A 22 14.84 6.39 -1.90
CA MET A 22 15.36 6.56 -0.54
C MET A 22 14.26 6.62 0.53
N THR A 23 12.99 6.73 0.12
CA THR A 23 11.85 6.78 1.03
C THR A 23 11.27 5.39 1.26
N LYS A 24 10.51 5.24 2.35
CA LYS A 24 9.78 4.01 2.66
C LYS A 24 8.30 4.17 2.31
N LEU A 25 7.76 3.18 1.59
CA LEU A 25 6.32 3.09 1.35
C LEU A 25 5.66 2.50 2.60
N THR A 26 4.78 3.26 3.22
CA THR A 26 4.00 2.81 4.38
C THR A 26 2.71 2.21 3.89
N VAL A 27 2.48 0.96 4.29
CA VAL A 27 1.20 0.27 4.12
C VAL A 27 0.54 0.21 5.48
N GLU A 28 -0.56 0.91 5.66
CA GLU A 28 -1.36 0.93 6.88
C GLU A 28 -2.57 0.02 6.67
N ILE A 29 -2.68 -1.03 7.48
CA ILE A 29 -3.81 -1.97 7.44
C ILE A 29 -4.53 -1.86 8.77
N ASP A 30 -5.83 -1.56 8.73
CA ASP A 30 -6.69 -1.39 9.90
C ASP A 30 -6.10 -0.43 10.94
N GLY A 31 -5.50 0.66 10.47
CA GLY A 31 -4.85 1.67 11.30
C GLY A 31 -3.45 1.29 11.83
N THR A 32 -2.90 0.13 11.44
CA THR A 32 -1.54 -0.30 11.81
C THR A 32 -0.54 0.02 10.68
N PRO A 33 0.29 1.07 10.83
CA PRO A 33 1.24 1.47 9.78
C PRO A 33 2.46 0.56 9.72
N GLN A 34 2.77 0.07 8.52
CA GLN A 34 3.91 -0.81 8.25
C GLN A 34 4.84 -0.18 7.20
N PRO A 35 5.84 0.61 7.60
CA PRO A 35 6.83 1.19 6.68
C PRO A 35 7.73 0.09 6.08
N GLY A 36 8.00 0.16 4.78
CA GLY A 36 8.86 -0.81 4.10
C GLY A 36 9.37 -0.34 2.75
N SER A 37 9.94 -1.24 1.98
CA SER A 37 10.45 -0.94 0.64
C SER A 37 9.32 -0.65 -0.36
N TRP A 38 9.67 0.04 -1.44
CA TRP A 38 8.85 0.06 -2.64
C TRP A 38 8.88 -1.31 -3.34
N GLY A 39 8.01 -1.50 -4.33
CA GLY A 39 7.88 -2.78 -5.04
C GLY A 39 6.95 -3.76 -4.34
N ASP A 40 7.26 -5.04 -4.44
CA ASP A 40 6.40 -6.13 -3.96
C ASP A 40 6.50 -6.31 -2.45
N ARG A 41 5.35 -6.32 -1.78
CA ARG A 41 5.22 -6.57 -0.35
C ARG A 41 4.05 -7.50 -0.10
N VAL A 42 4.26 -8.45 0.80
CA VAL A 42 3.26 -9.44 1.19
C VAL A 42 3.00 -9.28 2.69
N ILE A 43 1.74 -9.05 3.05
CA ILE A 43 1.33 -8.86 4.45
C ILE A 43 0.22 -9.86 4.76
N SER A 44 0.44 -10.69 5.79
CA SER A 44 -0.58 -11.62 6.26
C SER A 44 -1.57 -10.89 7.17
N VAL A 45 -2.85 -11.12 6.94
CA VAL A 45 -3.97 -10.55 7.70
C VAL A 45 -4.94 -11.67 8.10
N PRO A 46 -5.73 -11.49 9.17
CA PRO A 46 -6.84 -12.41 9.43
C PRO A 46 -7.86 -12.34 8.28
N PRO A 47 -8.74 -13.34 8.10
CA PRO A 47 -9.82 -13.25 7.12
C PRO A 47 -10.85 -12.21 7.55
N GLY A 48 -11.33 -11.40 6.62
CA GLY A 48 -12.31 -10.35 6.89
C GLY A 48 -12.14 -9.12 6.02
N ARG A 49 -12.86 -8.06 6.40
CA ARG A 49 -12.81 -6.75 5.74
C ARG A 49 -11.65 -5.94 6.30
N HIS A 50 -10.77 -5.45 5.43
CA HIS A 50 -9.60 -4.66 5.79
C HIS A 50 -9.60 -3.29 5.14
N ASP A 51 -9.26 -2.26 5.91
CA ASP A 51 -8.97 -0.91 5.41
C ASP A 51 -7.48 -0.80 5.11
N VAL A 52 -7.13 -0.68 3.83
CA VAL A 52 -5.74 -0.58 3.37
C VAL A 52 -5.49 0.85 2.92
N LYS A 53 -4.53 1.51 3.55
CA LYS A 53 -4.04 2.84 3.18
C LYS A 53 -2.57 2.78 2.83
N ILE A 54 -2.18 3.52 1.80
CA ILE A 54 -0.80 3.58 1.34
C ILE A 54 -0.39 5.04 1.21
N TYR A 55 0.74 5.37 1.82
CA TYR A 55 1.34 6.69 1.77
C TYR A 55 2.84 6.58 2.02
N PHE A 56 3.57 7.66 1.78
CA PHE A 56 4.98 7.73 2.13
C PHE A 56 5.30 9.10 2.73
N LYS A 57 6.41 9.16 3.47
CA LYS A 57 6.93 10.41 4.01
C LYS A 57 7.77 11.09 2.92
N TYR A 58 7.47 12.35 2.62
CA TYR A 58 8.20 13.11 1.62
C TYR A 58 8.34 14.58 2.04
N LEU A 59 9.58 15.06 2.06
CA LEU A 59 9.94 16.39 2.58
C LEU A 59 9.33 16.60 3.98
N THR A 60 8.46 17.59 4.14
CA THR A 60 7.79 17.93 5.41
C THR A 60 6.43 17.24 5.59
N LYS A 61 5.92 16.52 4.57
CA LYS A 61 4.63 15.83 4.66
C LYS A 61 4.81 14.39 5.16
N SER A 62 4.09 14.06 6.23
CA SER A 62 4.09 12.73 6.85
C SER A 62 3.24 11.70 6.09
N ARG A 63 2.15 12.14 5.44
CA ARG A 63 1.26 11.34 4.59
C ARG A 63 1.18 11.97 3.20
N CYS A 64 2.14 11.66 2.34
CA CYS A 64 2.17 12.12 0.95
C CYS A 64 1.49 11.10 0.03
N CYS A 65 0.79 11.61 -0.99
CA CYS A 65 0.11 10.83 -2.04
C CYS A 65 -0.73 9.68 -1.47
N GLU A 66 -1.46 9.94 -0.39
CA GLU A 66 -2.24 8.90 0.28
C GLU A 66 -3.32 8.35 -0.66
N ALA A 67 -3.50 7.03 -0.61
CA ALA A 67 -4.57 6.31 -1.29
C ALA A 67 -5.10 5.22 -0.36
N GLY A 68 -6.42 5.04 -0.34
CA GLY A 68 -7.09 4.05 0.50
C GLY A 68 -8.02 3.17 -0.33
N ALA A 69 -8.14 1.91 0.06
CA ALA A 69 -9.11 0.98 -0.47
C ALA A 69 -9.53 -0.01 0.62
N THR A 70 -10.79 -0.38 0.61
CA THR A 70 -11.30 -1.46 1.45
C THR A 70 -11.32 -2.75 0.62
N VAL A 71 -10.79 -3.84 1.19
CA VAL A 71 -10.79 -5.16 0.56
C VAL A 71 -11.36 -6.21 1.49
N ASP A 72 -12.08 -7.18 0.93
CA ASP A 72 -12.57 -8.34 1.66
C ASP A 72 -11.62 -9.52 1.39
N ALA A 73 -10.87 -9.95 2.41
CA ALA A 73 -9.89 -11.01 2.32
C ALA A 73 -10.49 -12.31 2.85
N ALA A 74 -10.82 -13.24 1.96
CA ALA A 74 -11.30 -14.57 2.33
C ALA A 74 -10.16 -15.44 2.88
N GLU A 75 -10.49 -16.47 3.65
CA GLU A 75 -9.51 -17.42 4.19
C GLU A 75 -8.71 -18.10 3.06
N GLY A 76 -7.37 -18.11 3.15
CA GLY A 76 -6.49 -18.66 2.12
C GLY A 76 -6.36 -17.82 0.85
N SER A 77 -7.09 -16.69 0.75
CA SER A 77 -7.02 -15.81 -0.41
C SER A 77 -5.78 -14.91 -0.39
N THR A 78 -5.37 -14.49 -1.58
CA THR A 78 -4.39 -13.41 -1.77
C THR A 78 -5.03 -12.29 -2.55
N ILE A 79 -5.20 -11.13 -1.91
CA ILE A 79 -5.66 -9.92 -2.57
C ILE A 79 -4.44 -9.16 -3.09
N ALA A 80 -4.31 -9.09 -4.41
CA ALA A 80 -3.26 -8.30 -5.03
C ALA A 80 -3.71 -6.85 -5.21
N MET A 81 -2.82 -5.91 -4.93
CA MET A 81 -3.07 -4.49 -5.03
C MET A 81 -1.87 -3.79 -5.66
N GLU A 82 -2.11 -2.79 -6.48
CA GLU A 82 -1.07 -1.96 -7.07
C GLU A 82 -1.25 -0.51 -6.62
N TYR A 83 -0.18 0.06 -6.08
CA TYR A 83 -0.10 1.48 -5.78
C TYR A 83 0.78 2.19 -6.81
N ARG A 84 0.27 3.28 -7.39
CA ARG A 84 1.04 4.16 -8.26
C ARG A 84 1.08 5.57 -7.70
N THR A 85 2.27 6.15 -7.67
CA THR A 85 2.43 7.57 -7.39
C THR A 85 1.81 8.41 -8.51
N PRO A 86 1.17 9.55 -8.18
CA PRO A 86 0.70 10.49 -9.18
C PRO A 86 1.87 11.23 -9.84
N MET A 87 1.61 11.88 -10.97
CA MET A 87 2.62 12.74 -11.63
C MET A 87 2.96 13.97 -10.77
N MET A 88 1.98 14.47 -10.01
CA MET A 88 2.14 15.62 -9.12
C MET A 88 2.05 15.16 -7.65
N MET A 89 3.11 15.38 -6.85
CA MET A 89 3.21 14.90 -5.45
C MET A 89 2.21 15.54 -4.47
N THR A 90 1.40 16.49 -4.93
CA THR A 90 0.30 17.09 -4.16
C THR A 90 -1.03 16.36 -4.35
N ALA A 91 -1.15 15.52 -5.39
CA ALA A 91 -2.33 14.73 -5.68
C ALA A 91 -2.36 13.42 -4.85
N PRO A 92 -3.54 12.80 -4.68
CA PRO A 92 -3.62 11.46 -4.09
C PRO A 92 -2.95 10.42 -5.00
N GLY A 93 -2.45 9.35 -4.37
CA GLY A 93 -1.99 8.17 -5.10
C GLY A 93 -3.14 7.41 -5.74
N ARG A 94 -2.80 6.48 -6.63
CA ARG A 94 -3.78 5.54 -7.19
C ARG A 94 -3.54 4.17 -6.59
N LEU A 95 -4.52 3.66 -5.85
CA LEU A 95 -4.53 2.29 -5.35
C LEU A 95 -5.58 1.49 -6.12
N THR A 96 -5.15 0.39 -6.75
CA THR A 96 -6.00 -0.47 -7.57
C THR A 96 -5.98 -1.87 -6.98
N VAL A 97 -7.15 -2.46 -6.77
CA VAL A 97 -7.26 -3.88 -6.43
C VAL A 97 -7.19 -4.68 -7.73
N LEU A 98 -6.27 -5.63 -7.79
CA LEU A 98 -6.10 -6.55 -8.90
C LEU A 98 -6.94 -7.80 -8.57
N GLY A 99 -8.06 -7.96 -9.29
CA GLY A 99 -8.97 -9.10 -9.15
C GLY A 99 -8.43 -10.38 -9.75
#